data_AF-A0A7V2N511-F1
#
_entry.id   AF-A0A7V2N511-F1
#
_cell.length_a   1.000
_cell.length_b   1.000
_cell.length_c   1.000
_cell.angle_alpha   90.00
_cell.angle_beta   90.00
_cell.angle_gamma   90.00
#
_symmetry.space_group_name_H-M   'P 1'
#
loop_
_entity.id
_entity.type
_entity.pdbx_description
1 polymer ?
#
loop_
_entity_poly.entity_id
_entity_poly.type
_entity_poly.pdbx_seq_one_letter_code
_entity_poly.pdbx_strand_id
1 'polypeptide(L)'
;MSRYIRRYIRRMQRRLGLWLGAESDWLWAHAANCPRCQRRLQRAGRVELALSLLRAEPHAVDLAARANVQAIGTLQRSLRDTPQSRALQRVRPVTFWSWPGWVRLQPLAGAAACLLMILLIRGGLFHSVRTAQRCGRDAMHAYYAQRLGQDLADEIFTA
;
A
#
# COMPACT_ATOMS: atom_id res chain seq x y z
N MET A 1 3.79 -9.71 -24.03
CA MET A 1 4.71 -9.41 -22.91
C MET A 1 6.05 -10.13 -23.13
N SER A 2 7.10 -9.39 -23.49
CA SER A 2 8.36 -9.94 -24.03
C SER A 2 9.10 -10.85 -23.05
N ARG A 3 9.65 -11.97 -23.54
CA ARG A 3 10.44 -12.95 -22.77
C ARG A 3 11.65 -12.29 -22.07
N TYR A 4 12.11 -11.15 -22.59
CA TYR A 4 13.19 -10.33 -22.01
C TYR A 4 12.80 -9.69 -20.66
N ILE A 5 11.62 -9.10 -20.57
CA ILE A 5 11.12 -8.44 -19.34
C ILE A 5 10.96 -9.49 -18.23
N ARG A 6 10.49 -10.70 -18.58
CA ARG A 6 10.36 -11.82 -17.64
C ARG A 6 11.70 -12.32 -17.09
N ARG A 7 12.78 -12.24 -17.88
CA ARG A 7 14.14 -12.59 -17.42
C ARG A 7 14.74 -11.48 -16.55
N TYR A 8 14.45 -10.22 -16.87
CA TYR A 8 14.91 -9.07 -16.10
C TYR A 8 14.28 -9.02 -14.71
N ILE A 9 12.96 -9.17 -14.63
CA ILE A 9 12.22 -9.21 -13.34
C ILE A 9 12.68 -10.38 -12.48
N ARG A 10 12.91 -11.58 -13.06
CA ARG A 10 13.44 -12.73 -12.31
C ARG A 10 14.86 -12.51 -11.80
N ARG A 11 15.72 -11.81 -12.54
CA ARG A 11 17.07 -11.44 -12.06
C ARG A 11 17.00 -10.41 -10.93
N MET A 12 16.11 -9.43 -11.03
CA MET A 12 15.86 -8.48 -9.95
C MET A 12 15.31 -9.18 -8.71
N GLN A 13 14.30 -10.03 -8.84
CA GLN A 13 13.72 -10.78 -7.72
C GLN A 13 14.70 -11.74 -7.06
N ARG A 14 15.65 -12.34 -7.79
CA ARG A 14 16.72 -13.15 -7.19
C ARG A 14 17.75 -12.30 -6.44
N ARG A 15 18.11 -11.13 -6.96
CA ARG A 15 19.00 -10.19 -6.25
C ARG A 15 18.33 -9.56 -5.03
N LEU A 16 17.04 -9.23 -5.14
CA LEU A 16 16.22 -8.75 -4.04
C LEU A 16 15.98 -9.86 -3.02
N GLY A 17 15.75 -11.10 -3.43
CA GLY A 17 15.63 -12.25 -2.53
C GLY A 17 16.93 -12.60 -1.80
N LEU A 18 18.09 -12.30 -2.37
CA LEU A 18 19.39 -12.39 -1.67
C LEU A 18 19.64 -11.18 -0.73
N TRP A 19 19.07 -10.02 -1.04
CA TRP A 19 19.16 -8.81 -0.20
C TRP A 19 18.13 -8.76 0.94
N LEU A 20 16.97 -9.38 0.74
CA LEU A 20 15.82 -9.41 1.68
C LEU A 20 15.65 -10.78 2.36
N GLY A 21 16.26 -11.85 1.82
CA GLY A 21 16.14 -13.22 2.33
C GLY A 21 17.26 -13.65 3.28
N ALA A 22 18.17 -12.72 3.62
CA ALA A 22 19.00 -12.87 4.81
C ALA A 22 18.44 -11.90 5.86
N GLU A 23 17.76 -12.46 6.87
CA GLU A 23 17.61 -11.81 8.16
C GLU A 23 18.97 -11.25 8.57
N SER A 24 19.12 -9.94 8.48
CA SER A 24 20.42 -9.29 8.58
C SER A 24 20.48 -8.52 9.88
N ASP A 25 20.55 -9.26 10.98
CA ASP A 25 20.85 -8.71 12.31
C ASP A 25 22.11 -7.83 12.25
N TRP A 26 23.09 -8.21 11.44
CA TRP A 26 24.29 -7.41 11.18
C TRP A 26 24.00 -6.07 10.49
N LEU A 27 23.03 -6.01 9.58
CA LEU A 27 22.67 -4.81 8.84
C LEU A 27 21.88 -3.85 9.73
N TRP A 28 21.00 -4.39 10.58
CA TRP A 28 20.31 -3.62 11.62
C TRP A 28 21.28 -3.10 12.68
N ALA A 29 22.22 -3.93 13.15
CA ALA A 29 23.27 -3.52 14.08
C ALA A 29 24.19 -2.42 13.48
N HIS A 30 24.55 -2.55 12.20
CA HIS A 30 25.33 -1.52 11.50
C HIS A 30 24.53 -0.24 11.27
N ALA A 31 23.26 -0.35 10.86
CA ALA A 31 22.39 0.80 10.63
C ALA A 31 22.10 1.58 11.93
N ALA A 32 22.07 0.91 13.08
CA ALA A 32 21.94 1.54 14.39
C ALA A 32 23.14 2.42 14.74
N ASN A 33 24.35 2.03 14.32
CA ASN A 33 25.59 2.74 14.65
C ASN A 33 26.10 3.67 13.53
N CYS A 34 25.48 3.66 12.34
CA CYS A 34 25.94 4.45 11.19
C CYS A 34 24.87 5.48 10.74
N PRO A 35 25.08 6.79 10.96
CA PRO A 35 24.09 7.82 10.63
C PRO A 35 23.86 7.99 9.12
N ARG A 36 24.84 7.65 8.28
CA ARG A 36 24.69 7.64 6.82
C ARG A 36 23.73 6.54 6.35
N CYS A 37 23.84 5.34 6.93
CA CYS A 37 22.99 4.20 6.61
C CYS A 37 21.57 4.40 7.15
N GLN A 38 21.44 4.97 8.35
CA GLN A 38 20.16 5.35 8.93
C GLN A 38 19.39 6.33 8.03
N ARG A 39 20.04 7.39 7.53
CA ARG A 39 19.42 8.34 6.59
C ARG A 39 19.01 7.68 5.27
N ARG A 40 19.77 6.72 4.77
CA ARG A 40 19.45 5.98 3.53
C ARG A 40 18.23 5.08 3.72
N LEU A 41 18.17 4.34 4.83
CA LEU A 41 17.03 3.49 5.19
C LEU A 41 15.77 4.31 5.45
N GLN A 42 15.87 5.43 6.18
CA GLN A 42 14.73 6.32 6.39
C GLN A 42 14.16 6.87 5.07
N ARG A 43 15.02 7.22 4.11
CA ARG A 43 14.57 7.65 2.77
C ARG A 43 13.89 6.52 2.00
N ALA A 44 14.46 5.31 2.03
CA ALA A 44 13.86 4.15 1.39
C ALA A 44 12.51 3.79 2.01
N GLY A 45 12.45 3.75 3.34
CA GLY A 45 11.22 3.51 4.10
C GLY A 45 10.16 4.57 3.83
N ARG A 46 10.52 5.85 3.72
CA ARG A 46 9.58 6.91 3.33
C ARG A 46 9.02 6.71 1.92
N VAL A 47 9.84 6.27 0.96
CA VAL A 47 9.38 5.96 -0.40
C VAL A 47 8.46 4.74 -0.39
N GLU A 48 8.81 3.69 0.34
CA GLU A 48 7.96 2.50 0.48
C GLU A 48 6.64 2.81 1.16
N LEU A 49 6.66 3.62 2.22
CA LEU A 49 5.47 4.07 2.94
C LEU A 49 4.62 4.98 2.04
N ALA A 50 5.22 5.93 1.32
CA ALA A 50 4.52 6.73 0.31
C ALA A 50 3.92 5.84 -0.81
N LEU A 51 4.62 4.81 -1.27
CA LEU A 51 4.10 3.88 -2.27
C LEU A 51 2.96 3.03 -1.71
N SER A 52 3.03 2.64 -0.44
CA SER A 52 1.95 1.90 0.24
C SER A 52 0.73 2.77 0.48
N LEU A 53 0.91 4.06 0.81
CA LEU A 53 -0.18 5.03 0.93
C LEU A 53 -0.82 5.29 -0.42
N LEU A 54 -0.02 5.46 -1.49
CA LEU A 54 -0.53 5.57 -2.86
C LEU A 54 -1.28 4.30 -3.29
N ARG A 55 -0.86 3.11 -2.84
CA ARG A 55 -1.59 1.84 -3.07
C ARG A 55 -2.87 1.73 -2.25
N ALA A 56 -2.89 2.31 -1.05
CA ALA A 56 -4.02 2.26 -0.12
C ALA A 56 -5.08 3.33 -0.41
N GLU A 57 -4.72 4.42 -1.09
CA GLU A 57 -5.71 5.40 -1.55
C GLU A 57 -6.70 4.73 -2.52
N PRO A 58 -8.01 5.02 -2.42
CA PRO A 58 -8.97 4.59 -3.42
C PRO A 58 -8.59 5.23 -4.75
N HIS A 59 -8.00 4.44 -5.66
CA HIS A 59 -7.55 4.94 -6.95
C HIS A 59 -8.78 5.43 -7.72
N ALA A 60 -8.70 6.63 -8.28
CA ALA A 60 -9.78 7.13 -9.10
C ALA A 60 -10.05 6.15 -10.24
N VAL A 61 -11.34 5.93 -10.53
CA VAL A 61 -11.87 4.89 -11.42
C VAL A 61 -11.26 4.98 -12.84
N ASP A 62 -10.69 6.12 -13.20
CA ASP A 62 -10.04 6.39 -14.48
C ASP A 62 -8.52 6.13 -14.49
N LEU A 63 -7.90 5.68 -13.39
CA LEU A 63 -6.44 5.51 -13.29
C LEU A 63 -5.90 4.58 -14.39
N ALA A 64 -6.60 3.47 -14.67
CA ALA A 64 -6.21 2.56 -15.74
C ALA A 64 -6.25 3.23 -17.12
N ALA A 65 -7.27 4.04 -17.39
CA ALA A 65 -7.37 4.78 -18.64
C ALA A 65 -6.25 5.84 -18.76
N ARG A 66 -5.95 6.57 -17.68
CA ARG A 66 -4.87 7.56 -17.64
C ARG A 66 -3.49 6.91 -17.79
N ALA A 67 -3.25 5.78 -17.14
CA ALA A 67 -2.03 5.00 -17.30
C ALA A 67 -1.86 4.50 -18.75
N ASN A 68 -2.95 4.04 -19.38
CA ASN A 68 -2.95 3.63 -20.78
C ASN A 68 -2.63 4.80 -21.72
N VAL A 69 -3.20 5.98 -21.49
CA VAL A 69 -2.89 7.20 -22.27
C VAL A 69 -1.40 7.54 -22.18
N GLN A 70 -0.83 7.54 -20.98
CA GLN A 70 0.58 7.82 -20.78
C GLN A 70 1.48 6.76 -21.43
N ALA A 71 1.15 5.48 -21.26
CA ALA A 71 1.89 4.38 -21.89
C ALA A 71 1.86 4.45 -23.43
N ILE A 72 0.69 4.73 -24.02
CA ILE A 72 0.55 4.91 -25.48
C ILE A 72 1.37 6.11 -25.97
N GLY A 73 1.45 7.19 -25.18
CA GLY A 73 2.29 8.36 -25.48
C GLY A 73 3.77 8.03 -25.68
N THR A 74 4.27 6.97 -25.01
CA THR A 74 5.67 6.52 -25.15
C THR A 74 5.92 5.63 -26.38
N LEU A 75 4.87 5.13 -27.05
CA LEU A 75 5.00 4.26 -28.22
C LEU A 75 5.38 5.05 -29.48
N GLN A 76 5.86 4.35 -30.51
CA GLN A 76 6.07 4.94 -31.83
C GLN A 76 4.74 5.34 -32.48
N ARG A 77 4.75 6.34 -33.36
CA ARG A 77 3.53 6.93 -33.96
C ARG A 77 2.63 5.89 -34.66
N SER A 78 3.23 4.93 -35.38
CA SER A 78 2.52 3.83 -36.04
C SER A 78 1.71 2.95 -35.09
N LEU A 79 2.17 2.81 -33.83
CA LEU A 79 1.49 2.04 -32.79
C LEU A 79 0.45 2.87 -32.03
N ARG A 80 0.58 4.21 -32.00
CA ARG A 80 -0.39 5.10 -31.34
C ARG A 80 -1.71 5.20 -32.09
N ASP A 81 -1.65 5.22 -33.41
CA ASP A 81 -2.83 5.44 -34.27
C ASP A 81 -3.63 4.16 -34.57
N THR A 82 -3.24 3.03 -33.97
CA THR A 82 -3.94 1.76 -34.16
C THR A 82 -5.30 1.74 -33.47
N PRO A 83 -6.26 0.97 -34.00
CA PRO A 83 -7.55 0.78 -33.35
C PRO A 83 -7.42 0.14 -31.97
N GLN A 84 -6.40 -0.71 -31.73
CA GLN A 84 -6.16 -1.28 -30.40
C GLN A 84 -5.73 -0.23 -29.38
N SER A 85 -4.87 0.73 -29.76
CA SER A 85 -4.49 1.84 -28.90
C SER A 85 -5.69 2.74 -28.55
N ARG A 86 -6.58 3.01 -29.51
CA ARG A 86 -7.84 3.74 -29.25
C ARG A 86 -8.79 2.98 -28.34
N ALA A 87 -8.87 1.65 -28.47
CA ALA A 87 -9.67 0.82 -27.58
C ALA A 87 -9.13 0.87 -26.14
N LEU A 88 -7.81 0.75 -25.94
CA LEU A 88 -7.15 0.80 -24.63
C LEU A 88 -7.34 2.13 -23.88
N GLN A 89 -7.46 3.25 -24.60
CA GLN A 89 -7.77 4.56 -24.00
C GLN A 89 -9.19 4.63 -23.44
N ARG A 90 -10.11 3.81 -23.96
CA ARG A 90 -11.52 3.77 -23.55
C ARG A 90 -11.81 2.67 -22.51
N VAL A 91 -10.86 1.77 -22.25
CA VAL A 91 -11.00 0.75 -21.22
C VAL A 91 -11.06 1.44 -19.85
N ARG A 92 -12.26 1.44 -19.27
CA ARG A 92 -12.47 1.73 -17.86
C ARG A 92 -12.48 0.41 -17.09
N PRO A 93 -11.96 0.36 -15.86
CA PRO A 93 -12.17 -0.79 -15.00
C PRO A 93 -13.68 -1.00 -14.85
N VAL A 94 -14.12 -2.25 -14.99
CA VAL A 94 -15.52 -2.61 -14.75
C VAL A 94 -15.75 -2.40 -13.26
N THR A 95 -16.39 -1.29 -12.90
CA THR A 95 -16.78 -1.05 -11.51
C THR A 95 -17.96 -1.94 -11.21
N PHE A 96 -17.98 -2.57 -10.05
CA PHE A 96 -19.07 -3.48 -9.70
C PHE A 96 -20.44 -2.76 -9.64
N TRP A 97 -20.43 -1.43 -9.48
CA TRP A 97 -21.61 -0.56 -9.52
C TRP A 97 -22.25 -0.44 -10.91
N SER A 98 -21.54 -0.80 -11.99
CA SER A 98 -22.13 -0.81 -13.33
C SER A 98 -22.95 -2.05 -13.63
N TRP A 99 -23.11 -2.97 -12.66
CA TRP A 99 -23.92 -4.17 -12.84
C TRP A 99 -25.42 -3.84 -12.73
N PRO A 100 -26.27 -4.20 -13.71
CA PRO A 100 -27.71 -3.89 -13.71
C PRO A 100 -28.48 -4.42 -12.49
N GLY A 101 -27.95 -5.43 -11.80
CA GLY A 101 -28.52 -5.98 -10.57
C GLY A 101 -28.23 -5.17 -9.30
N TRP A 102 -27.25 -4.26 -9.34
CA TRP A 102 -26.79 -3.53 -8.16
C TRP A 102 -27.88 -2.62 -7.57
N VAL A 103 -28.66 -1.95 -8.42
CA VAL A 103 -29.79 -1.09 -8.00
C VAL A 103 -30.83 -1.86 -7.19
N ARG A 104 -31.07 -3.13 -7.54
CA ARG A 104 -32.00 -4.01 -6.80
C ARG A 104 -31.42 -4.53 -5.49
N LEU A 105 -30.09 -4.66 -5.40
CA LEU A 105 -29.38 -5.15 -4.23
C LEU A 105 -29.02 -4.04 -3.24
N GLN A 106 -29.07 -2.78 -3.65
CA GLN A 106 -28.74 -1.62 -2.83
C GLN A 106 -29.50 -1.57 -1.48
N PRO A 107 -30.82 -1.80 -1.39
CA PRO A 107 -31.51 -1.82 -0.09
C PRO A 107 -31.09 -3.01 0.79
N LEU A 108 -30.82 -4.17 0.20
CA LEU A 108 -30.32 -5.35 0.91
C LEU A 108 -28.90 -5.14 1.43
N ALA A 109 -28.04 -4.48 0.65
CA ALA A 109 -26.70 -4.11 1.06
C ALA A 109 -26.72 -3.09 2.21
N GLY A 110 -27.65 -2.12 2.18
CA GLY A 110 -27.85 -1.18 3.29
C GLY A 110 -28.28 -1.88 4.58
N ALA A 111 -29.26 -2.78 4.51
CA ALA A 111 -29.70 -3.57 5.66
C ALA A 111 -28.59 -4.48 6.20
N ALA A 112 -27.84 -5.14 5.32
CA ALA A 112 -26.70 -5.98 5.68
C ALA A 112 -25.57 -5.17 6.34
N ALA A 113 -25.29 -3.96 5.85
CA ALA A 113 -24.31 -3.06 6.45
C ALA A 113 -24.74 -2.61 7.86
N CYS A 114 -26.03 -2.29 8.05
CA CYS A 114 -26.57 -1.96 9.37
C CYS A 114 -26.49 -3.15 10.34
N LEU A 115 -26.87 -4.36 9.91
CA LEU A 115 -26.74 -5.58 10.71
C LEU A 115 -25.28 -5.88 11.06
N LEU A 116 -24.37 -5.73 10.09
CA LEU A 116 -22.93 -5.88 10.32
C LEU A 116 -22.44 -4.87 11.36
N MET A 117 -22.83 -3.60 11.26
CA MET A 117 -22.47 -2.58 12.26
C MET A 117 -22.98 -2.94 13.65
N ILE A 118 -24.22 -3.41 13.77
CA ILE A 118 -24.79 -3.86 15.05
C ILE A 118 -24.00 -5.06 15.60
N LEU A 119 -23.64 -6.03 14.75
CA LEU A 119 -22.82 -7.18 15.12
C LEU A 119 -21.40 -6.78 15.53
N LEU A 120 -20.79 -5.79 14.86
CA LEU A 120 -19.47 -5.27 15.21
C LEU A 120 -19.47 -4.54 16.55
N ILE A 121 -20.54 -3.78 16.84
CA ILE A 121 -20.74 -3.10 18.12
C ILE A 121 -20.97 -4.13 19.23
N ARG A 122 -21.89 -5.08 19.01
CA ARG A 122 -22.30 -6.06 20.02
C ARG A 122 -21.25 -7.15 20.26
N GLY A 123 -20.50 -7.52 19.22
CA GLY A 123 -19.37 -8.45 19.29
C GLY A 123 -18.10 -7.86 19.89
N GLY A 124 -18.11 -6.56 20.25
CA GLY A 124 -16.98 -5.91 20.91
C GLY A 124 -15.72 -5.83 20.03
N LEU A 125 -15.84 -5.95 18.70
CA LEU A 125 -14.68 -5.87 17.80
C LEU A 125 -14.00 -4.50 17.91
N PHE A 126 -14.80 -3.44 18.13
CA PHE A 126 -14.29 -2.11 18.44
C PHE A 126 -13.48 -2.07 19.74
N HIS A 127 -13.85 -2.88 20.74
CA HIS A 127 -13.08 -3.00 21.97
C HIS A 127 -11.75 -3.70 21.71
N SER A 128 -11.76 -4.82 20.97
CA SER A 128 -10.53 -5.54 20.57
C SER A 128 -9.57 -4.66 19.77
N VAL A 129 -10.06 -3.90 18.78
CA VAL A 129 -9.24 -2.97 17.98
C VAL A 129 -8.68 -1.86 18.85
N ARG A 130 -9.47 -1.27 19.76
CA ARG A 130 -9.01 -0.26 20.70
C ARG A 130 -7.97 -0.81 21.68
N THR A 131 -8.13 -2.04 22.14
CA THR A 131 -7.18 -2.71 23.03
C THR A 131 -5.88 -3.02 22.29
N ALA A 132 -5.94 -3.57 21.08
CA ALA A 132 -4.77 -3.80 20.25
C ALA A 132 -4.03 -2.49 19.92
N GLN A 133 -4.76 -1.41 19.65
CA GLN A 133 -4.20 -0.08 19.42
C GLN A 133 -3.51 0.46 20.67
N ARG A 134 -4.12 0.31 21.86
CA ARG A 134 -3.51 0.70 23.15
C ARG A 134 -2.26 -0.10 23.44
N CYS A 135 -2.33 -1.43 23.42
CA CYS A 135 -1.18 -2.30 23.62
C CYS A 135 -0.04 -2.01 22.62
N GLY A 136 -0.38 -1.73 21.35
CA GLY A 136 0.60 -1.34 20.36
C GLY A 136 1.25 0.02 20.64
N ARG A 137 0.47 1.01 21.09
CA ARG A 137 0.98 2.34 21.49
C ARG A 137 1.88 2.24 22.73
N ASP A 138 1.47 1.45 23.72
CA ASP A 138 2.24 1.22 24.94
C ASP A 138 3.55 0.47 24.65
N ALA A 139 3.52 -0.54 23.77
CA ALA A 139 4.71 -1.26 23.35
C ALA A 139 5.68 -0.36 22.56
N MET A 140 5.17 0.50 21.67
CA MET A 140 5.96 1.49 20.94
C MET A 140 6.56 2.54 21.89
N HIS A 141 5.76 3.05 22.84
CA HIS A 141 6.22 4.00 23.84
C HIS A 141 7.35 3.43 24.68
N ALA A 142 7.19 2.20 25.20
CA ALA A 142 8.24 1.50 25.95
C ALA A 142 9.52 1.29 25.12
N TYR A 143 9.39 0.91 23.84
CA TYR A 143 10.52 0.74 22.93
C TYR A 143 11.29 2.04 22.69
N TYR A 144 10.58 3.16 22.47
CA TYR A 144 11.20 4.45 22.24
C TYR A 144 11.75 5.09 23.51
N ALA A 145 11.05 4.97 24.64
CA ALA A 145 11.54 5.41 25.94
C ALA A 145 12.88 4.74 26.30
N GLN A 146 13.01 3.44 25.99
CA GLN A 146 14.24 2.68 26.23
C GLN A 146 15.41 3.07 25.29
N ARG A 147 15.13 3.61 24.09
CA ARG A 147 16.17 3.94 23.08
C ARG A 147 16.49 5.44 22.94
N LEU A 148 15.53 6.32 23.20
CA LEU A 148 15.63 7.77 22.97
C LEU A 148 15.56 8.59 24.27
N GLY A 149 15.23 7.95 25.40
CA GLY A 149 14.94 8.62 26.68
C GLY A 149 13.44 8.92 26.84
N GLN A 150 12.97 8.94 28.10
CA GLN A 150 11.56 9.12 28.44
C GLN A 150 11.00 10.47 27.94
N ASP A 151 11.75 11.55 28.09
CA ASP A 151 11.29 12.90 27.73
C ASP A 151 10.94 13.04 26.24
N LEU A 152 11.74 12.43 25.36
CA LEU A 152 11.50 12.50 23.91
C LEU A 152 10.38 11.56 23.46
N ALA A 153 10.21 10.41 24.13
CA ALA A 153 9.14 9.47 23.83
C ALA A 153 7.78 10.08 24.22
N ASP A 154 7.70 10.76 25.37
CA ASP A 154 6.48 11.44 25.79
C ASP A 154 6.09 12.55 24.82
N GLU A 155 7.03 13.37 24.33
CA GLU A 155 6.74 14.43 23.35
C GLU A 155 6.18 13.88 22.02
N ILE A 156 6.65 12.73 21.55
CA ILE A 156 6.20 12.09 20.29
C ILE A 156 4.78 11.51 20.41
N PHE A 157 4.41 10.98 21.58
CA PHE A 157 3.14 10.26 21.77
C PHE A 157 2.05 11.07 22.49
N THR A 158 2.36 12.25 23.05
CA THR A 158 1.39 13.15 23.69
C THR A 158 0.93 14.33 22.82
N ALA A 159 1.62 14.62 21.71
CA ALA A 159 1.17 15.55 20.67
C ALA A 159 0.00 14.99 19.83
#